data_AF-A0A6C0BKK1-F1
#
_entry.id   AF-A0A6C0BKK1-F1
#
_cell.length_a   1.000
_cell.length_b   1.000
_cell.length_c   1.000
_cell.angle_alpha   90.00
_cell.angle_beta   90.00
_cell.angle_gamma   90.00
#
_symmetry.space_group_name_H-M   'P 1'
#
loop_
_entity.id
_entity.type
_entity.pdbx_description
1 polymer ?
#
loop_
_entity_poly.entity_id
_entity_poly.type
_entity_poly.pdbx_seq_one_letter_code
_entity_poly.pdbx_strand_id
1 'polypeptide(L)'
;MEAFETKFAVFVEYLSKLKTELQVSDLESIKTAMISAKFDQVCVFPKKKKLNGYNMFLKSRMAELQDKEPDSNKRMKQVSEEWGKLTETVKEEWKKKAKEASPPLDQSQVKIKKTRKPQPISGYQVFVRETMESLKEIPPRERMKEIGKRWKALKPEEQQAYKTKAGGEKPKK
;
A
#
# COMPACT_ATOMS: atom_id res chain seq x y z
N MET A 1 29.39 11.54 -53.46
CA MET A 1 29.00 11.56 -52.03
C MET A 1 27.75 12.40 -51.77
N GLU A 2 27.38 13.32 -52.66
CA GLU A 2 26.21 14.22 -52.48
C GLU A 2 24.85 13.53 -52.36
N ALA A 3 24.62 12.39 -53.04
CA ALA A 3 23.33 11.70 -53.02
C ALA A 3 22.97 11.06 -51.65
N PHE A 4 23.95 10.85 -50.77
CA PHE A 4 23.70 10.36 -49.41
C PHE A 4 23.26 11.50 -48.49
N GLU A 5 23.89 12.67 -48.63
CA GLU A 5 23.56 13.85 -47.84
C GLU A 5 22.16 14.37 -48.16
N THR A 6 21.74 14.34 -49.43
CA THR A 6 20.37 14.76 -49.81
C THR A 6 19.32 13.83 -49.21
N LYS A 7 19.56 12.50 -49.21
CA LYS A 7 18.64 11.53 -48.61
C LYS A 7 18.61 11.64 -47.09
N PHE A 8 19.75 11.93 -46.48
CA PHE A 8 19.84 12.15 -45.04
C PHE A 8 19.11 13.44 -44.63
N ALA A 9 19.23 14.52 -45.40
CA ALA A 9 18.51 15.77 -45.16
C ALA A 9 16.98 15.58 -45.23
N VAL A 10 16.50 14.87 -46.25
CA VAL A 10 15.07 14.53 -46.38
C VAL A 10 14.59 13.63 -45.24
N PHE A 11 15.43 12.70 -44.78
CA PHE A 11 15.12 11.83 -43.65
C PHE A 11 15.04 12.61 -42.32
N VAL A 12 15.94 13.57 -42.11
CA VAL A 12 15.92 14.44 -40.91
C VAL A 12 14.70 15.36 -40.93
N GLU A 13 14.32 15.93 -42.07
CA GLU A 13 13.07 16.68 -42.20
C GLU A 13 11.84 15.80 -41.92
N TYR A 14 11.83 14.58 -42.44
CA TYR A 14 10.74 13.62 -42.21
C TYR A 14 10.63 13.22 -40.72
N LEU A 15 11.76 13.01 -40.04
CA LEU A 15 11.79 12.75 -38.59
C LEU A 15 11.34 13.96 -37.78
N SER A 16 11.70 15.18 -38.20
CA SER A 16 11.23 16.41 -37.56
C SER A 16 9.72 16.55 -37.72
N LYS A 17 9.19 16.28 -38.91
CA LYS A 17 7.75 16.32 -39.19
C LYS A 17 6.97 15.28 -38.38
N LEU A 18 7.47 14.05 -38.28
CA LEU A 18 6.89 12.99 -37.42
C LEU A 18 6.90 13.36 -35.93
N LYS A 19 7.96 14.02 -35.44
CA LYS A 19 8.05 14.48 -34.05
C LYS A 19 7.07 15.61 -33.74
N THR A 20 6.65 16.36 -34.76
CA THR A 20 5.69 17.46 -34.62
C THR A 20 4.24 16.96 -34.67
N GLU A 21 3.95 15.89 -35.40
CA GLU A 21 2.62 15.24 -35.44
C GLU A 21 2.31 14.40 -34.20
N LEU A 22 3.31 13.93 -33.45
CA LEU A 22 3.10 13.30 -32.15
C LEU A 22 2.98 14.37 -31.04
N GLN A 23 1.81 14.99 -30.99
CA GLN A 23 1.41 16.03 -30.04
C GLN A 23 1.82 15.69 -28.58
N VAL A 24 2.81 16.43 -28.04
CA VAL A 24 3.26 16.38 -26.63
C VAL A 24 2.12 16.70 -25.65
N SER A 25 1.09 17.39 -26.11
CA SER A 25 -0.16 17.67 -25.39
C SER A 25 -0.98 16.42 -25.07
N ASP A 26 -0.97 15.40 -25.94
CA ASP A 26 -1.73 14.16 -25.69
C ASP A 26 -1.07 13.34 -24.57
N LEU A 27 0.26 13.31 -24.49
CA LEU A 27 0.96 12.61 -23.41
C LEU A 27 0.78 13.29 -22.05
N GLU A 28 0.82 14.63 -21.98
CA GLU A 28 0.57 15.36 -20.74
C GLU A 28 -0.91 15.33 -20.33
N SER A 29 -1.83 15.35 -21.30
CA SER A 29 -3.26 15.14 -21.06
C SER A 29 -3.55 13.72 -20.57
N ILE A 30 -2.94 12.70 -21.19
CA ILE A 30 -3.03 11.30 -20.76
C ILE A 30 -2.38 11.11 -19.38
N LYS A 31 -1.24 11.73 -19.09
CA LYS A 31 -0.62 11.68 -17.75
C LYS A 31 -1.53 12.34 -16.71
N THR A 32 -2.10 13.51 -17.01
CA THR A 32 -3.01 14.23 -16.13
C THR A 32 -4.31 13.44 -15.91
N ALA A 33 -4.86 12.84 -16.96
CA ALA A 33 -6.02 11.95 -16.91
C ALA A 33 -5.71 10.65 -16.15
N MET A 34 -4.51 10.07 -16.30
CA MET A 34 -4.07 8.91 -15.52
C MET A 34 -3.84 9.26 -14.05
N ILE A 35 -3.37 10.47 -13.73
CA ILE A 35 -3.22 10.97 -12.36
C ILE A 35 -4.60 11.21 -11.74
N SER A 36 -5.53 11.81 -12.49
CA SER A 36 -6.94 12.00 -12.08
C SER A 36 -7.67 10.67 -11.89
N ALA A 37 -7.55 9.73 -12.82
CA ALA A 37 -8.19 8.42 -12.74
C ALA A 37 -7.59 7.53 -11.63
N LYS A 38 -6.31 7.71 -11.29
CA LYS A 38 -5.69 7.07 -10.11
C LYS A 38 -6.15 7.68 -8.79
N PHE A 39 -6.65 8.91 -8.80
CA PHE A 39 -7.21 9.57 -7.61
C PHE A 39 -8.63 9.07 -7.27
N ASP A 40 -9.38 8.60 -8.26
CA ASP A 40 -10.71 7.99 -8.09
C ASP A 40 -10.67 6.53 -7.60
N GLN A 41 -9.51 5.85 -7.67
CA GLN A 41 -9.31 4.77 -6.73
C GLN A 41 -9.37 5.40 -5.35
N VAL A 42 -10.43 5.11 -4.59
CA VAL A 42 -10.58 5.48 -3.18
C VAL A 42 -9.38 4.88 -2.43
N CYS A 43 -8.29 5.62 -2.47
CA CYS A 43 -7.11 5.41 -1.69
C CYS A 43 -7.57 5.76 -0.30
N VAL A 44 -7.99 4.76 0.47
CA VAL A 44 -8.18 4.92 1.90
C VAL A 44 -6.77 5.13 2.46
N PHE A 45 -6.28 6.35 2.37
CA PHE A 45 -5.01 6.72 2.97
C PHE A 45 -5.18 6.46 4.47
N PRO A 46 -4.39 5.54 5.05
CA PRO A 46 -4.47 5.31 6.48
C PRO A 46 -4.20 6.65 7.17
N LYS A 47 -5.18 7.14 7.92
CA LYS A 47 -5.05 8.40 8.66
C LYS A 47 -3.77 8.33 9.49
N LYS A 48 -2.85 9.29 9.30
CA LYS A 48 -1.60 9.35 10.07
C LYS A 48 -1.97 9.41 11.56
N LYS A 49 -1.30 8.59 12.38
CA LYS A 49 -1.54 8.59 13.83
C LYS A 49 -1.22 9.98 14.40
N LYS A 50 -2.03 10.42 15.37
CA LYS A 50 -1.77 11.67 16.10
C LYS A 50 -0.37 11.66 16.71
N LEU A 51 0.35 12.78 16.59
CA LEU A 51 1.68 12.89 17.17
C LEU A 51 1.56 12.91 18.70
N ASN A 52 2.38 12.10 19.37
CA ASN A 52 2.53 12.09 20.83
C ASN A 52 3.69 13.03 21.21
N GLY A 53 3.77 13.47 22.48
CA GLY A 53 4.84 14.35 22.97
C GLY A 53 6.24 13.82 22.64
N TYR A 54 6.46 12.52 22.85
CA TYR A 54 7.71 11.86 22.45
C TYR A 54 7.97 11.93 20.95
N ASN A 55 6.95 11.68 20.11
CA ASN A 55 7.11 11.72 18.65
C ASN A 55 7.42 13.13 18.13
N MET A 56 6.97 14.17 18.84
CA MET A 56 7.29 15.55 18.52
C MET A 56 8.74 15.88 18.87
N PHE A 57 9.15 15.54 20.09
CA PHE A 57 10.53 15.68 20.55
C PHE A 57 11.49 14.90 19.65
N LEU A 58 11.15 13.66 19.33
CA LEU A 58 11.94 12.79 18.45
C LEU A 58 12.12 13.42 17.07
N LYS A 59 11.07 14.00 16.47
CA LYS A 59 11.21 14.67 15.17
C LYS A 59 12.14 15.88 15.22
N SER A 60 12.01 16.71 16.24
CA SER A 60 12.88 17.88 16.43
C SER A 60 14.33 17.45 16.58
N ARG A 61 14.58 16.49 17.48
CA ARG A 61 15.93 16.06 17.82
C ARG A 61 16.59 15.22 16.73
N MET A 62 15.82 14.43 15.99
CA MET A 62 16.32 13.70 14.83
C MET A 62 16.78 14.62 13.70
N ALA A 63 16.11 15.76 13.50
CA ALA A 63 16.52 16.76 12.50
C ALA A 63 17.84 17.44 12.89
N GLU A 64 18.01 17.80 14.17
CA GLU A 64 19.24 18.40 14.69
C GLU A 64 20.44 17.44 14.67
N LEU A 65 20.21 16.15 14.91
CA LEU A 65 21.26 15.13 14.93
C LEU A 65 21.56 14.54 13.56
N GLN A 66 20.72 14.83 12.55
CA GLN A 66 20.89 14.30 11.19
C GLN A 66 22.24 14.69 10.58
N ASP A 67 22.73 15.90 10.87
CA ASP A 67 24.00 16.41 10.35
C ASP A 67 25.23 15.87 11.10
N LYS A 68 25.05 15.44 12.35
CA LYS A 68 26.16 15.02 13.23
C LYS A 68 26.46 13.54 13.13
N GLU A 69 25.43 12.73 12.96
CA GLU A 69 25.53 11.28 12.90
C GLU A 69 24.72 10.80 11.69
N PRO A 70 25.34 10.31 10.60
CA PRO A 70 24.59 9.82 9.44
C PRO A 70 23.80 8.53 9.77
N ASP A 71 24.20 7.79 10.81
CA ASP A 71 23.56 6.55 11.23
C ASP A 71 22.22 6.79 11.96
N SER A 72 21.13 6.34 11.35
CA SER A 72 19.78 6.56 11.88
C SER A 72 19.49 5.81 13.18
N ASN A 73 20.09 4.65 13.40
CA ASN A 73 19.81 3.83 14.59
C ASN A 73 20.49 4.41 15.81
N LYS A 74 21.72 4.91 15.66
CA LYS A 74 22.45 5.64 16.71
C LYS A 74 21.72 6.91 17.13
N ARG A 75 21.24 7.72 16.17
CA ARG A 75 20.43 8.91 16.47
C ARG A 75 19.19 8.57 17.29
N MET A 76 18.45 7.53 16.89
CA MET A 76 17.24 7.10 17.62
C MET A 76 17.54 6.70 19.06
N LYS A 77 18.65 5.96 19.28
CA LYS A 77 19.07 5.54 20.63
C LYS A 77 19.42 6.75 21.51
N GLN A 78 20.17 7.70 20.98
CA GLN A 78 20.52 8.94 21.69
C GLN A 78 19.27 9.75 22.08
N VAL A 79 18.34 9.93 21.14
CA VAL A 79 17.07 10.62 21.40
C VAL A 79 16.26 9.93 22.51
N SER A 80 16.25 8.60 22.53
CA SER A 80 15.55 7.84 23.58
C SER A 80 16.22 8.02 24.95
N GLU A 81 17.54 8.03 25.01
CA GLU A 81 18.30 8.26 26.25
C GLU A 81 18.11 9.69 26.78
N GLU A 82 18.13 10.68 25.89
CA GLU A 82 17.84 12.08 26.23
C GLU A 82 16.39 12.25 26.71
N TRP A 83 15.41 11.61 26.05
CA TRP A 83 14.03 11.58 26.53
C TRP A 83 13.89 10.91 27.90
N GLY A 84 14.67 9.85 28.18
CA GLY A 84 14.71 9.23 29.49
C GLY A 84 15.17 10.21 30.58
N LYS A 85 16.24 10.95 30.32
CA LYS A 85 16.88 11.91 31.24
C LYS A 85 16.10 13.22 31.42
N LEU A 86 15.22 13.57 30.48
CA LEU A 86 14.40 14.77 30.56
C LEU A 86 13.47 14.75 31.79
N THR A 87 13.38 15.89 32.47
CA THR A 87 12.47 16.09 33.60
C THR A 87 11.01 16.06 33.15
N GLU A 88 10.11 15.69 34.07
CA GLU A 88 8.68 15.54 33.78
C GLU A 88 8.04 16.84 33.28
N THR A 89 8.51 18.00 33.76
CA THR A 89 8.08 19.34 33.33
C THR A 89 8.30 19.57 31.84
N VAL A 90 9.49 19.24 31.33
CA VAL A 90 9.80 19.39 29.90
C VAL A 90 9.03 18.37 29.06
N LYS A 91 8.86 17.15 29.58
CA LYS A 91 8.03 16.12 28.92
C LYS A 91 6.58 16.59 28.78
N GLU A 92 6.04 17.30 29.77
CA GLU A 92 4.69 17.89 29.73
C GLU A 92 4.57 19.01 28.70
N GLU A 93 5.58 19.88 28.56
CA GLU A 93 5.61 20.89 27.51
C GLU A 93 5.57 20.25 26.12
N TRP A 94 6.32 19.16 25.89
CA TRP A 94 6.26 18.42 24.63
C TRP A 94 4.93 17.71 24.42
N LYS A 95 4.29 17.18 25.47
CA LYS A 95 2.91 16.65 25.40
C LYS A 95 1.92 17.75 25.01
N LYS A 96 2.06 18.96 25.56
CA LYS A 96 1.23 20.13 25.23
C LYS A 96 1.45 20.56 23.77
N LYS A 97 2.70 20.71 23.33
CA LYS A 97 3.07 21.03 21.93
C LYS A 97 2.53 19.98 20.95
N ALA A 98 2.56 18.69 21.30
CA ALA A 98 1.99 17.64 20.46
C ALA A 98 0.45 17.69 20.38
N LYS A 99 -0.23 18.08 21.48
CA LYS A 99 -1.68 18.28 21.50
C LYS A 99 -2.09 19.47 20.63
N GLU A 100 -1.31 20.54 20.64
CA GLU A 100 -1.54 21.75 19.85
C GLU A 100 -1.20 21.56 18.36
N ALA A 101 -0.11 20.85 18.05
CA ALA A 101 0.29 20.52 16.68
C ALA A 101 -0.56 19.41 16.04
N SER A 102 -1.35 18.69 16.84
CA SER A 102 -2.38 17.82 16.28
C SER A 102 -3.52 18.72 15.80
N PRO A 103 -3.85 18.75 14.50
CA PRO A 103 -5.00 19.51 14.02
C PRO A 103 -6.27 19.10 14.81
N PRO A 104 -7.21 20.03 15.08
CA PRO A 104 -8.48 19.71 15.69
C PRO A 104 -9.15 18.62 14.85
N LEU A 105 -9.22 17.41 15.39
CA LEU A 105 -9.90 16.33 14.72
C LEU A 105 -11.39 16.65 14.78
N ASP A 106 -12.00 16.89 13.62
CA ASP A 106 -13.42 16.65 13.45
C ASP A 106 -13.71 15.24 14.01
N GLN A 107 -14.46 15.20 15.11
CA GLN A 107 -14.84 13.98 15.80
C GLN A 107 -15.95 13.23 15.04
N SER A 108 -16.12 13.45 13.73
CA SER A 108 -16.82 12.57 12.81
C SER A 108 -16.09 11.22 12.64
N GLN A 109 -15.80 10.58 13.77
CA GLN A 109 -15.54 9.16 13.85
C GLN A 109 -16.83 8.40 13.59
N VAL A 110 -17.31 8.41 12.35
CA VAL A 110 -18.01 7.23 11.88
C VAL A 110 -16.94 6.17 11.74
N LYS A 111 -16.73 5.38 12.80
CA LYS A 111 -16.19 4.03 12.67
C LYS A 111 -17.14 3.32 11.72
N ILE A 112 -16.93 3.45 10.41
CA ILE A 112 -17.49 2.52 9.46
C ILE A 112 -16.72 1.22 9.73
N LYS A 113 -17.10 0.50 10.79
CA LYS A 113 -17.08 -0.95 10.78
C LYS A 113 -17.88 -1.24 9.52
N LYS A 114 -17.21 -1.43 8.38
CA LYS A 114 -17.85 -2.02 7.23
C LYS A 114 -18.31 -3.38 7.74
N THR A 115 -19.56 -3.46 8.17
CA THR A 115 -20.34 -4.68 8.29
C THR A 115 -20.52 -5.17 6.86
N ARG A 116 -19.41 -5.50 6.18
CA ARG A 116 -19.46 -6.35 5.01
C ARG A 116 -20.05 -7.63 5.56
N LYS A 117 -21.33 -7.86 5.27
CA LYS A 117 -21.93 -9.18 5.40
C LYS A 117 -20.89 -10.14 4.81
N PRO A 118 -20.45 -11.16 5.56
CA PRO A 118 -19.49 -12.10 5.02
C PRO A 118 -20.03 -12.57 3.68
N GLN A 119 -19.23 -12.44 2.63
CA GLN A 119 -19.65 -12.91 1.32
C GLN A 119 -19.99 -14.40 1.44
N PRO A 120 -21.01 -14.89 0.74
CA PRO A 120 -21.31 -16.31 0.72
C PRO A 120 -20.03 -17.07 0.34
N ILE A 121 -19.72 -18.10 1.12
CA ILE A 121 -18.51 -18.87 0.92
C ILE A 121 -18.61 -19.56 -0.44
N SER A 122 -17.56 -19.53 -1.26
CA SER A 122 -17.52 -20.29 -2.52
C SER A 122 -17.12 -21.75 -2.24
N GLY A 123 -17.54 -22.69 -3.10
CA GLY A 123 -17.10 -24.09 -3.02
C GLY A 123 -15.58 -24.25 -2.94
N TYR A 124 -14.83 -23.39 -3.65
CA TYR A 124 -13.38 -23.36 -3.56
C TYR A 124 -12.87 -22.95 -2.17
N GLN A 125 -13.55 -22.03 -1.48
CA GLN A 125 -13.15 -21.58 -0.14
C GLN A 125 -13.40 -22.66 0.92
N VAL A 126 -14.46 -23.46 0.78
CA VAL A 126 -14.69 -24.64 1.62
C VAL A 126 -13.56 -25.64 1.43
N PHE A 127 -13.21 -25.95 0.18
CA PHE A 127 -12.10 -26.84 -0.15
C PHE A 127 -10.75 -26.33 0.38
N VAL A 128 -10.48 -25.03 0.29
CA VAL A 128 -9.27 -24.41 0.84
C VAL A 128 -9.21 -24.62 2.36
N ARG A 129 -10.31 -24.46 3.10
CA ARG A 129 -10.31 -24.67 4.56
C ARG A 129 -9.97 -26.11 4.93
N GLU A 130 -10.66 -27.08 4.33
CA GLU A 130 -10.41 -28.52 4.58
C GLU A 130 -8.97 -28.92 4.21
N THR A 131 -8.47 -28.43 3.08
CA THR A 131 -7.14 -28.80 2.59
C THR A 131 -6.03 -28.05 3.33
N MET A 132 -6.27 -26.83 3.80
CA MET A 132 -5.27 -26.06 4.55
C MET A 132 -5.00 -26.69 5.93
N GLU A 133 -6.00 -27.33 6.54
CA GLU A 133 -5.84 -28.06 7.80
C GLU A 133 -4.99 -29.33 7.67
N SER A 134 -5.05 -30.00 6.51
CA SER A 134 -4.20 -31.17 6.22
C SER A 134 -2.79 -30.78 5.77
N LEU A 135 -2.58 -29.59 5.21
CA LEU A 135 -1.28 -29.13 4.68
C LEU A 135 -0.42 -28.33 5.67
N LYS A 136 -0.38 -28.74 6.95
CA LYS A 136 0.41 -28.04 7.98
C LYS A 136 1.94 -28.19 7.79
N GLU A 137 2.37 -29.25 7.12
CA GLU A 137 3.79 -29.57 6.90
C GLU A 137 4.45 -28.71 5.81
N ILE A 138 3.66 -28.22 4.84
CA ILE A 138 4.17 -27.38 3.74
C ILE A 138 4.36 -25.94 4.24
N PRO A 139 5.40 -25.21 3.81
CA PRO A 139 5.57 -23.80 4.18
C PRO A 139 4.38 -22.94 3.70
N PRO A 140 3.91 -21.95 4.50
CA PRO A 140 2.71 -21.17 4.20
C PRO A 140 2.67 -20.52 2.81
N ARG A 141 3.84 -20.15 2.26
CA ARG A 141 3.96 -19.54 0.92
C ARG A 141 3.58 -20.50 -0.21
N GLU A 142 3.70 -21.80 0.02
CA GLU A 142 3.47 -22.84 -1.00
C GLU A 142 2.14 -23.55 -0.83
N ARG A 143 1.57 -23.55 0.39
CA ARG A 143 0.26 -24.17 0.69
C ARG A 143 -0.80 -23.76 -0.34
N MET A 144 -0.94 -22.48 -0.63
CA MET A 144 -1.99 -22.01 -1.55
C MET A 144 -1.75 -22.44 -3.00
N LYS A 145 -0.48 -22.56 -3.43
CA LYS A 145 -0.14 -23.06 -4.76
C LYS A 145 -0.52 -24.54 -4.89
N GLU A 146 -0.23 -25.32 -3.87
CA GLU A 146 -0.55 -26.75 -3.83
C GLU A 146 -2.07 -26.99 -3.78
N ILE A 147 -2.80 -26.22 -2.96
CA ILE A 147 -4.27 -26.26 -2.93
C ILE A 147 -4.85 -25.90 -4.30
N GLY A 148 -4.29 -24.91 -4.99
CA GLY A 148 -4.70 -24.54 -6.34
C GLY A 148 -4.50 -25.67 -7.37
N LYS A 149 -3.39 -26.42 -7.28
CA LYS A 149 -3.14 -27.60 -8.13
C LYS A 149 -4.15 -28.71 -7.84
N ARG A 150 -4.35 -29.04 -6.56
CA ARG A 150 -5.30 -30.08 -6.13
C ARG A 150 -6.73 -29.76 -6.55
N TRP A 151 -7.16 -28.50 -6.41
CA TRP A 151 -8.50 -28.09 -6.85
C TRP A 151 -8.72 -28.29 -8.36
N LYS A 152 -7.72 -27.96 -9.19
CA LYS A 152 -7.79 -28.16 -10.64
C LYS A 152 -7.77 -29.64 -11.03
N ALA A 153 -7.16 -30.50 -10.21
CA ALA A 153 -7.08 -31.95 -10.44
C ALA A 153 -8.36 -32.71 -10.03
N LEU A 154 -9.24 -32.10 -9.21
CA LEU A 154 -10.51 -32.71 -8.82
C LEU A 154 -11.47 -32.85 -10.00
N LYS A 155 -12.27 -33.91 -9.98
CA LYS A 155 -13.33 -34.13 -10.98
C LYS A 155 -14.41 -33.04 -10.88
N PRO A 156 -15.10 -32.72 -11.99
CA PRO A 156 -16.18 -31.72 -11.98
C PRO A 156 -17.30 -32.05 -10.98
N GLU A 157 -17.59 -33.34 -10.76
CA GLU A 157 -18.56 -33.82 -9.77
C GLU A 157 -18.17 -33.44 -8.34
N GLU A 158 -16.89 -33.61 -7.99
CA GLU A 158 -16.35 -33.27 -6.67
C GLU A 158 -16.38 -31.75 -6.44
N GLN A 159 -15.97 -30.97 -7.45
CA GLN A 159 -16.06 -29.51 -7.41
C GLN A 159 -17.52 -29.05 -7.24
N GLN A 160 -18.48 -29.76 -7.84
CA GLN A 160 -19.91 -29.46 -7.68
C GLN A 160 -20.42 -29.82 -6.29
N ALA A 161 -19.98 -30.94 -5.70
CA ALA A 161 -20.28 -31.27 -4.31
C ALA A 161 -19.79 -30.16 -3.35
N TYR A 162 -18.60 -29.60 -3.59
CA TYR A 162 -18.09 -28.45 -2.84
C TYR A 162 -18.93 -27.17 -3.03
N LYS A 163 -19.42 -26.90 -4.24
CA LYS A 163 -20.36 -25.79 -4.49
C LYS A 163 -21.67 -25.97 -3.72
N THR A 164 -22.20 -27.19 -3.64
CA THR A 164 -23.40 -27.50 -2.87
C THR A 164 -23.15 -27.33 -1.36
N LYS A 165 -22.03 -27.83 -0.83
CA LYS A 165 -21.63 -27.64 0.58
C LYS A 165 -21.54 -26.15 0.95
N ALA A 166 -20.93 -25.34 0.08
CA ALA A 166 -20.78 -23.91 0.26
C ALA A 166 -22.11 -23.13 0.32
N GLY A 167 -23.16 -23.61 -0.38
CA GLY A 167 -24.50 -23.04 -0.28
C GLY A 167 -25.21 -23.31 1.05
N GLY A 168 -24.81 -24.35 1.79
CA GLY A 168 -25.37 -24.72 3.09
C GLY A 168 -24.63 -24.12 4.29
N GLU A 169 -23.34 -23.83 4.15
CA GLU A 169 -22.48 -23.36 5.24
C GLU A 169 -22.58 -21.83 5.41
N LYS A 170 -23.58 -21.37 6.16
CA LYS A 170 -23.64 -19.95 6.58
C LYS A 170 -22.42 -19.63 7.45
N PRO A 171 -21.82 -18.43 7.32
CA PRO A 171 -20.66 -18.04 8.12
C PRO A 171 -21.01 -18.10 9.62
N LYS A 172 -20.36 -18.98 10.39
CA LYS A 172 -20.42 -18.98 11.86
C LYS A 172 -19.92 -17.62 12.36
N LYS A 173 -20.75 -16.99 13.19
CA LYS A 173 -20.61 -15.63 13.74
C LYS A 173 -19.59 -15.58 14.86
#